data_AF-A0A357HDM9-F1
#
_entry.id   AF-A0A357HDM9-F1
#
_cell.length_a   1.000
_cell.length_b   1.000
_cell.length_c   1.000
_cell.angle_alpha   90.00
_cell.angle_beta   90.00
_cell.angle_gamma   90.00
#
_symmetry.space_group_name_H-M   'P 1'
#
loop_
_entity.id
_entity.type
_entity.pdbx_description
1 polymer ?
#
loop_
_entity_poly.entity_id
_entity_poly.type
_entity_poly.pdbx_seq_one_letter_code
_entity_poly.pdbx_strand_id
1 'polypeptide(L)'
;MRILSGRFKGHSIKTVSSTSYRPTQSRIRKSLFDILGPLDGLSFLDLYSGSGIIGFEAASRGAADITFVENDYTSFRLLNENAEKFDKNIFSFIKKNVLIFLNTRNKYDI
;
A
#
# COMPACT_ATOMS: atom_id res chain seq x y z
N MET A 1 11.27 2.93 -5.65
CA MET A 1 10.18 3.74 -6.25
C MET A 1 9.93 5.00 -5.41
N ARG A 2 9.06 5.93 -5.82
CA ARG A 2 8.69 7.12 -5.03
C ARG A 2 7.18 7.37 -5.04
N ILE A 3 6.69 8.01 -3.98
CA ILE A 3 5.32 8.54 -3.89
C ILE A 3 5.15 9.72 -4.86
N LEU A 4 4.05 9.73 -5.60
CA LEU A 4 3.81 10.64 -6.72
C LEU A 4 3.12 11.94 -6.30
N SER A 5 2.24 11.87 -5.29
CA SER A 5 1.30 12.95 -4.94
C SER A 5 0.94 12.94 -3.46
N GLY A 6 0.28 14.00 -2.98
CA GLY A 6 -0.22 14.09 -1.61
C GLY A 6 0.84 14.47 -0.56
N ARG A 7 0.51 14.25 0.72
CA ARG A 7 1.30 14.66 1.89
C ARG A 7 2.73 14.14 1.89
N PHE A 8 2.93 12.91 1.38
CA PHE A 8 4.23 12.23 1.35
C PHE A 8 4.88 12.25 -0.03
N LYS A 9 4.45 13.14 -0.93
CA LYS A 9 5.02 13.28 -2.27
C LYS A 9 6.55 13.30 -2.24
N GLY A 10 7.16 12.49 -3.12
CA GLY A 10 8.60 12.39 -3.23
C GLY A 10 9.27 11.47 -2.21
N HIS A 11 8.57 10.90 -1.23
CA HIS A 11 9.16 9.90 -0.33
C HIS A 11 9.59 8.66 -1.12
N SER A 12 10.80 8.15 -0.83
CA SER A 12 11.34 6.96 -1.47
C SER A 12 10.78 5.71 -0.80
N ILE A 13 10.32 4.75 -1.61
CA ILE A 13 9.89 3.42 -1.19
C ILE A 13 10.91 2.42 -1.71
N LYS A 14 11.51 1.67 -0.79
CA LYS A 14 12.45 0.61 -1.10
C LYS A 14 11.70 -0.52 -1.81
N THR A 15 12.36 -1.13 -2.78
CA THR A 15 11.86 -2.25 -3.57
C THR A 15 12.96 -3.29 -3.66
N VAL A 16 12.61 -4.57 -3.71
CA VAL A 16 13.58 -5.63 -4.00
C VAL A 16 13.88 -5.63 -5.49
N SER A 17 15.16 -5.65 -5.85
CA SER A 17 15.63 -5.64 -7.23
C SER A 17 15.58 -7.01 -7.90
N SER A 18 15.48 -8.09 -7.11
CA SER A 18 15.59 -9.48 -7.54
C SER A 18 14.27 -10.27 -7.47
N THR A 19 13.13 -9.60 -7.60
CA THR A 19 11.82 -10.24 -7.46
C THR A 19 11.22 -10.71 -8.79
N SER A 20 10.48 -11.81 -8.73
CA SER A 20 9.74 -12.41 -9.85
C SER A 20 8.51 -11.61 -10.30
N TYR A 21 8.22 -10.47 -9.66
CA TYR A 21 7.09 -9.62 -10.00
C TYR A 21 7.52 -8.35 -10.74
N ARG A 22 6.68 -7.92 -11.69
CA ARG A 22 6.86 -6.69 -12.46
C ARG A 22 6.40 -5.50 -11.62
N PRO A 23 7.28 -4.53 -11.29
CA PRO A 23 6.87 -3.35 -10.52
C PRO A 23 5.78 -2.54 -11.26
N THR A 24 4.77 -2.09 -10.52
CA THR A 24 3.73 -1.22 -11.07
C THR A 24 4.34 0.10 -11.52
N GLN A 25 4.25 0.39 -12.82
CA GLN A 25 4.82 1.60 -13.39
C GLN A 25 4.18 2.85 -12.78
N SER A 26 4.97 3.91 -12.59
CA SER A 26 4.49 5.18 -12.03
C SER A 26 3.32 5.76 -12.82
N ARG A 27 3.25 5.56 -14.14
CA ARG A 27 2.13 5.99 -14.98
C ARG A 27 0.81 5.29 -14.59
N ILE A 28 0.86 3.97 -14.37
CA ILE A 28 -0.32 3.18 -13.96
C ILE A 28 -0.78 3.60 -12.57
N ARG A 29 0.16 3.78 -11.62
CA ARG A 29 -0.17 4.27 -10.27
C ARG A 29 -0.82 5.66 -10.32
N LYS A 30 -0.26 6.58 -11.11
CA LYS A 30 -0.86 7.91 -11.30
C LYS A 30 -2.29 7.80 -11.82
N SER A 31 -2.50 7.07 -12.92
CA SER A 31 -3.82 6.91 -13.51
C SER A 31 -4.84 6.27 -12.56
N LEU A 32 -4.44 5.26 -11.77
CA LEU A 32 -5.29 4.66 -10.74
C LEU A 32 -5.81 5.71 -9.76
N PHE A 33 -4.91 6.48 -9.15
CA PHE A 33 -5.33 7.45 -8.14
C PHE A 33 -6.00 8.69 -8.73
N ASP A 34 -5.72 9.05 -9.99
CA ASP A 34 -6.45 10.09 -10.69
C ASP A 34 -7.92 9.67 -10.94
N ILE A 35 -8.20 8.37 -11.13
CA ILE A 35 -9.56 7.82 -11.22
C ILE A 35 -10.24 7.76 -9.85
N LEU A 36 -9.53 7.28 -8.82
CA LEU A 36 -10.09 7.16 -7.47
C LEU A 36 -10.42 8.52 -6.83
N GLY A 37 -9.67 9.58 -7.19
CA GLY A 37 -9.87 10.90 -6.63
C GLY A 37 -9.30 11.07 -5.21
N PRO A 38 -9.82 12.05 -4.43
CA PRO A 38 -9.46 12.24 -3.03
C PRO A 38 -9.89 11.07 -2.16
N LEU A 39 -9.09 10.70 -1.16
CA LEU A 39 -9.32 9.53 -0.30
C LEU A 39 -9.51 9.92 1.18
N ASP A 40 -9.74 11.19 1.46
CA ASP A 40 -9.82 11.74 2.80
C ASP A 40 -10.83 10.98 3.68
N GLY A 41 -10.34 10.37 4.76
CA GLY A 41 -11.16 9.65 5.73
C GLY A 41 -11.58 8.23 5.32
N LEU A 42 -11.25 7.78 4.11
CA LEU A 42 -11.65 6.46 3.62
C LEU A 42 -10.73 5.35 4.15
N SER A 43 -11.32 4.15 4.27
CA SER A 43 -10.61 2.90 4.50
C SER A 43 -10.14 2.27 3.19
N PHE A 44 -8.93 1.70 3.18
CA PHE A 44 -8.27 1.19 1.99
C PHE A 44 -7.64 -0.18 2.25
N LEU A 45 -7.94 -1.16 1.40
CA LEU A 45 -7.38 -2.51 1.46
C LEU A 45 -6.36 -2.74 0.33
N ASP A 46 -5.08 -2.83 0.69
CA ASP A 46 -4.00 -3.16 -0.24
C ASP A 46 -3.68 -4.66 -0.18
N LEU A 47 -4.33 -5.43 -1.07
CA LEU A 47 -4.08 -6.85 -1.25
C LEU A 47 -2.85 -7.08 -2.12
N TYR A 48 -2.04 -8.09 -1.77
CA TYR A 48 -0.75 -8.35 -2.43
C TYR A 48 0.15 -7.12 -2.38
N SER A 49 0.17 -6.48 -1.20
CA SER A 49 0.75 -5.15 -1.01
C SER A 49 2.24 -5.06 -1.37
N GLY A 50 2.99 -6.16 -1.32
CA GLY A 50 4.40 -6.20 -1.72
C GLY A 50 5.23 -5.16 -0.97
N SER A 51 5.73 -4.14 -1.69
CA SER A 51 6.48 -3.02 -1.10
C SER A 51 5.63 -1.98 -0.36
N GLY A 52 4.30 -2.06 -0.48
CA GLY A 52 3.33 -1.11 0.09
C GLY A 52 3.07 0.15 -0.74
N ILE A 53 3.64 0.24 -1.95
CA ILE A 53 3.62 1.48 -2.72
C ILE A 53 2.21 2.01 -3.04
N ILE A 54 1.21 1.13 -3.15
CA ILE A 54 -0.17 1.54 -3.42
C ILE A 54 -0.80 2.08 -2.14
N GLY A 55 -0.83 1.31 -1.06
CA GLY A 55 -1.39 1.79 0.21
C GLY A 55 -0.69 3.03 0.77
N PHE A 56 0.64 3.18 0.59
CA PHE A 56 1.32 4.42 1.00
C PHE A 56 0.96 5.62 0.12
N GLU A 57 0.66 5.43 -1.17
CA GLU A 57 0.15 6.49 -2.03
C GLU A 57 -1.30 6.85 -1.63
N ALA A 58 -2.10 5.88 -1.21
CA ALA A 58 -3.42 6.11 -0.64
C ALA A 58 -3.34 6.94 0.67
N ALA A 59 -2.43 6.58 1.58
CA ALA A 59 -2.14 7.35 2.79
C ALA A 59 -1.74 8.79 2.47
N SER A 60 -0.92 8.96 1.43
CA SER A 60 -0.50 10.29 0.97
C SER A 60 -1.68 11.14 0.50
N ARG A 61 -2.74 10.52 0.00
CA ARG A 61 -3.97 11.16 -0.49
C ARG A 61 -5.11 11.24 0.54
N GLY A 62 -4.82 10.96 1.82
CA GLY A 62 -5.77 11.20 2.91
C GLY A 62 -6.52 9.99 3.44
N ALA A 63 -6.26 8.78 2.92
CA ALA A 63 -6.83 7.55 3.48
C ALA A 63 -6.47 7.42 4.98
N ALA A 64 -7.47 7.07 5.79
CA ALA A 64 -7.39 7.15 7.26
C ALA A 64 -7.24 5.79 7.94
N ASP A 65 -7.56 4.69 7.26
CA ASP A 65 -7.34 3.33 7.74
C ASP A 65 -6.89 2.45 6.57
N ILE A 66 -5.69 1.89 6.64
CA ILE A 66 -5.10 1.17 5.53
C ILE A 66 -4.65 -0.21 6.01
N THR A 67 -5.29 -1.23 5.45
CA THR A 67 -4.91 -2.62 5.71
C THR A 67 -4.06 -3.14 4.56
N PHE A 68 -2.85 -3.58 4.89
CA PHE A 68 -1.94 -4.23 3.96
C PHE A 68 -1.95 -5.73 4.20
N VAL A 69 -2.16 -6.52 3.14
CA VAL A 69 -2.09 -7.98 3.20
C VAL A 69 -0.97 -8.47 2.29
N GLU A 70 -0.02 -9.20 2.85
CA GLU A 70 1.10 -9.77 2.11
C GLU A 70 1.45 -11.16 2.66
N ASN A 71 1.74 -12.11 1.78
CA ASN A 71 2.06 -13.48 2.16
C ASN A 71 3.58 -13.73 2.20
N ASP A 72 4.31 -13.16 1.24
CA ASP A 72 5.76 -13.32 1.15
C ASP A 72 6.46 -12.63 2.31
N TYR A 73 7.34 -13.37 2.98
CA TYR A 73 8.02 -12.88 4.18
C TYR A 73 8.99 -11.75 3.87
N THR A 74 9.70 -11.84 2.75
CA THR A 74 10.69 -10.82 2.35
C THR A 74 10.00 -9.49 2.05
N SER A 75 8.90 -9.55 1.29
CA SER A 75 8.07 -8.41 0.95
C SER A 75 7.39 -7.82 2.19
N PHE A 76 6.84 -8.66 3.07
CA PHE A 76 6.24 -8.20 4.32
C PHE A 76 7.25 -7.47 5.23
N ARG A 77 8.49 -7.96 5.33
CA ARG A 77 9.54 -7.26 6.06
C ARG A 77 9.86 -5.90 5.42
N LEU A 78 10.00 -5.87 4.10
CA LEU A 78 10.30 -4.64 3.35
C LEU A 78 9.16 -3.60 3.47
N LEU A 79 7.91 -4.05 3.48
CA LEU A 79 6.73 -3.25 3.73
C LEU A 79 6.82 -2.56 5.08
N ASN A 80 7.11 -3.30 6.15
CA ASN A 80 7.30 -2.75 7.49
C ASN A 80 8.45 -1.74 7.53
N GLU A 81 9.59 -2.04 6.89
CA GLU A 81 10.71 -1.09 6.80
C GLU A 81 10.35 0.21 6.06
N ASN A 82 9.50 0.13 5.03
CA ASN A 82 9.01 1.31 4.33
C ASN A 82 8.02 2.10 5.18
N ALA A 83 7.20 1.42 6.01
CA ALA A 83 6.22 2.03 6.89
C ALA A 83 6.83 2.95 7.95
N GLU A 84 8.11 2.75 8.32
CA GLU A 84 8.85 3.63 9.25
C GLU A 84 8.89 5.11 8.82
N LYS A 85 8.60 5.41 7.56
CA LYS A 85 8.59 6.77 7.00
C LYS A 85 7.26 7.51 7.19
N PHE A 86 6.28 6.86 7.80
CA PHE A 86 4.91 7.32 7.89
C PHE A 86 4.38 7.19 9.33
N ASP A 87 3.26 7.84 9.60
CA ASP A 87 2.51 7.59 10.84
C ASP A 87 1.85 6.22 10.76
N LYS A 88 2.27 5.31 11.65
CA LYS A 88 1.81 3.91 11.65
C LYS A 88 0.43 3.73 12.28
N ASN A 89 -0.12 4.74 12.95
CA ASN A 89 -1.39 4.62 13.66
C ASN A 89 -2.57 4.32 12.74
N ILE A 90 -2.42 4.60 11.45
CA ILE A 90 -3.42 4.37 10.41
C ILE A 90 -3.18 3.08 9.61
N PHE A 91 -2.17 2.28 9.96
CA PHE A 91 -1.77 1.10 9.18
C PHE A 91 -1.94 -0.21 9.95
N SER A 92 -2.61 -1.17 9.31
CA SER A 92 -2.73 -2.56 9.76
C SER A 92 -1.95 -3.48 8.81
N PHE A 93 -0.99 -4.24 9.34
CA PHE A 93 -0.15 -5.15 8.54
C PHE A 93 -0.50 -6.62 8.82
N ILE A 94 -0.93 -7.34 7.79
CA ILE A 94 -1.39 -8.73 7.91
C ILE A 94 -0.52 -9.64 7.05
N LYS A 95 0.32 -10.46 7.71
CA LYS A 95 1.10 -11.50 7.05
C LYS A 95 0.25 -12.75 6.81
N LYS A 96 -0.45 -12.84 5.68
CA LYS A 96 -1.35 -13.96 5.38
C LYS A 96 -1.52 -14.16 3.87
N ASN A 97 -1.83 -15.39 3.46
CA ASN A 97 -2.36 -15.63 2.12
C ASN A 97 -3.64 -14.81 1.89
N VAL A 98 -3.67 -14.03 0.81
CA VAL A 98 -4.77 -13.11 0.50
C VAL A 98 -6.11 -13.82 0.36
N LEU A 99 -6.17 -14.97 -0.29
CA LEU A 99 -7.44 -15.70 -0.47
C LEU A 99 -8.00 -16.20 0.86
N ILE A 100 -7.11 -16.61 1.79
CA ILE A 100 -7.52 -16.98 3.15
C ILE A 100 -7.94 -15.75 3.96
N PHE A 101 -7.31 -14.59 3.74
CA PHE A 101 -7.71 -13.33 4.36
C PHE A 101 -9.12 -12.90 3.92
N LEU A 102 -9.46 -13.06 2.64
CA LEU A 102 -10.76 -12.68 2.09
C LEU A 102 -11.95 -13.48 2.64
N ASN A 103 -11.71 -14.60 3.31
CA ASN A 103 -12.75 -15.32 4.05
C ASN A 103 -13.21 -14.58 5.32
N THR A 104 -12.52 -13.51 5.72
CA THR A 104 -12.95 -12.63 6.82
C THR A 104 -14.00 -11.62 6.32
N ARG A 105 -15.00 -11.30 7.15
CA ARG A 105 -16.10 -10.38 6.78
C ARG A 105 -15.80 -8.93 7.14
N ASN A 106 -14.65 -8.42 6.73
CA ASN A 106 -14.29 -7.01 6.89
C ASN A 106 -14.83 -6.18 5.71
N LYS A 107 -15.11 -4.89 5.94
CA LYS A 107 -15.55 -3.94 4.91
C LYS A 107 -14.51 -2.84 4.77
N TYR A 108 -14.27 -2.42 3.54
CA TYR A 108 -13.39 -1.31 3.18
C TYR A 108 -14.09 -0.48 2.11
N ASP A 109 -13.77 0.81 2.04
CA ASP A 109 -14.30 1.70 1.01
C ASP A 109 -13.62 1.45 -0.35
N ILE A 110 -12.34 1.09 -0.32
CA ILE A 110 -11.52 0.73 -1.49
C ILE A 110 -10.75 -0.57 -1.25
#